data_AF-A0A8I0LDC0-F1
#
_entry.id   AF-A0A8I0LDC0-F1
#
_cell.length_a   1.000
_cell.length_b   1.000
_cell.length_c   1.000
_cell.angle_alpha   90.00
_cell.angle_beta   90.00
_cell.angle_gamma   90.00
#
_symmetry.space_group_name_H-M   'P 1'
#
loop_
_entity.id
_entity.type
_entity.pdbx_description
1 polymer ?
#
loop_
_entity_poly.entity_id
_entity_poly.type
_entity_poly.pdbx_seq_one_letter_code
_entity_poly.pdbx_strand_id
1 'polypeptide(L)'
;PDGDQGYPGDLNAEVVYDWSDDCELEITYYAKTTAPTIINLTNHSYFNLKGEDRPGAMDQLLQINGSKYLRYDADCVCTGELVDVKGTPMD
;
A
#
# COMPACT_ATOMS: atom_id res chain seq x y z
N PRO A 1 11.41 -9.79 17.34
CA PRO A 1 11.45 -11.00 18.22
C PRO A 1 10.02 -11.33 18.64
N ASP A 2 9.77 -12.53 19.15
CA ASP A 2 8.46 -12.92 19.67
C ASP A 2 7.94 -11.91 20.70
N GLY A 3 6.71 -11.43 20.50
CA GLY A 3 6.07 -10.40 21.31
C GLY A 3 6.41 -8.95 20.94
N ASP A 4 7.25 -8.70 19.93
CA ASP A 4 7.59 -7.34 19.50
C ASP A 4 6.36 -6.59 18.97
N GLN A 5 6.18 -5.35 19.45
CA GLN A 5 4.97 -4.54 19.27
C GLN A 5 3.65 -5.27 19.63
N GLY A 6 3.71 -6.36 20.41
CA GLY A 6 2.58 -7.18 20.81
C GLY A 6 2.20 -8.30 19.81
N TYR A 7 2.97 -8.52 18.74
CA TYR A 7 2.69 -9.57 17.77
C TYR A 7 3.33 -10.91 18.16
N PRO A 8 2.60 -12.04 18.08
CA PRO A 8 3.18 -13.36 18.37
C PRO A 8 4.17 -13.82 17.29
N GLY A 9 5.15 -14.60 17.73
CA GLY A 9 6.11 -15.30 16.88
C GLY A 9 7.32 -14.44 16.47
N ASP A 10 8.44 -15.12 16.23
CA ASP A 10 9.60 -14.51 15.58
C ASP A 10 9.34 -14.41 14.08
N LEU A 11 9.12 -13.20 13.59
CA LEU A 11 8.95 -12.93 12.16
C LEU A 11 10.31 -12.73 11.48
N ASN A 12 10.58 -13.57 10.48
CA ASN A 12 11.60 -13.32 9.47
C ASN A 12 10.91 -12.88 8.18
N ALA A 13 11.20 -11.66 7.73
CA ALA A 13 10.67 -11.11 6.49
C ALA A 13 11.82 -10.78 5.54
N GLU A 14 11.61 -11.02 4.26
CA GLU A 14 12.52 -10.73 3.17
C GLU A 14 11.77 -9.96 2.09
N VAL A 15 12.42 -8.97 1.50
CA VAL A 15 11.91 -8.23 0.35
C VAL A 15 12.93 -8.33 -0.77
N VAL A 16 12.48 -8.84 -1.90
CA VAL A 16 13.29 -8.91 -3.12
C VAL A 16 12.83 -7.79 -4.04
N TYR A 17 13.80 -7.00 -4.50
CA TYR A 17 13.60 -5.93 -5.48
C TYR A 17 14.28 -6.34 -6.78
N ASP A 18 13.48 -6.53 -7.82
CA ASP A 18 13.97 -6.90 -9.14
C ASP A 18 13.64 -5.78 -10.13
N TRP A 19 14.63 -5.42 -10.95
CA TRP A 19 14.50 -4.43 -12.01
C TRP A 19 14.75 -5.09 -13.36
N SER A 20 13.80 -4.98 -14.28
CA SER A 20 13.92 -5.57 -15.62
C SER A 20 14.41 -4.56 -16.66
N ASP A 21 14.89 -5.07 -17.80
CA ASP A 21 15.23 -4.24 -18.97
C ASP A 21 13.99 -3.54 -19.58
N ASP A 22 12.79 -3.98 -19.23
CA ASP A 22 11.52 -3.36 -19.62
C ASP A 22 11.10 -2.19 -18.70
N CYS A 23 12.00 -1.75 -17.81
CA CYS A 23 11.77 -0.67 -16.83
C CYS A 23 10.69 -0.99 -15.79
N GLU A 24 10.57 -2.26 -15.42
CA GLU A 24 9.62 -2.71 -14.40
C GLU A 24 10.34 -2.93 -13.07
N LEU A 25 9.76 -2.40 -11.99
CA LEU A 25 10.15 -2.72 -10.62
C LEU A 25 9.18 -3.77 -10.08
N GLU A 26 9.67 -4.97 -9.82
CA GLU A 26 8.96 -6.00 -9.07
C GLU A 26 9.39 -5.95 -7.60
N ILE A 27 8.42 -6.02 -6.69
CA ILE A 27 8.66 -6.08 -5.24
C ILE A 27 7.97 -7.32 -4.70
N THR A 28 8.77 -8.32 -4.34
CA THR A 28 8.27 -9.59 -3.81
C THR A 28 8.55 -9.68 -2.32
N TYR A 29 7.50 -9.96 -1.54
CA TYR A 29 7.56 -10.08 -0.09
C TYR A 29 7.48 -11.54 0.33
N TYR A 30 8.44 -11.98 1.14
CA TYR A 30 8.41 -13.27 1.83
C TYR A 30 8.36 -13.05 3.33
N ALA A 31 7.61 -13.88 4.03
CA ALA A 31 7.49 -13.83 5.47
C ALA A 31 7.32 -15.23 6.04
N LYS A 32 8.07 -15.53 7.10
CA LYS A 32 7.96 -16.77 7.87
C LYS A 32 7.96 -16.44 9.36
N THR A 33 7.04 -17.06 10.10
CA THR A 33 6.87 -16.86 11.54
C THR A 33 6.91 -18.20 12.28
N THR A 34 7.29 -18.17 13.56
CA THR A 34 7.29 -19.33 14.46
C THR A 34 5.95 -19.58 15.15
N ALA A 35 5.02 -18.63 15.09
CA ALA A 35 3.66 -18.74 15.64
C ALA A 35 2.63 -18.01 14.74
N PRO A 36 1.34 -18.39 14.77
CA PRO A 36 0.30 -17.66 14.05
C PRO A 36 0.30 -16.17 14.41
N THR A 37 0.39 -15.31 13.39
CA THR A 37 0.48 -13.85 13.54
C THR A 37 -0.23 -13.14 12.39
N ILE A 38 -0.43 -11.82 12.52
CA ILE A 38 -1.00 -10.98 11.47
C ILE A 38 0.12 -10.24 10.76
N ILE A 39 0.08 -10.24 9.43
CA ILE A 39 1.06 -9.54 8.60
C ILE A 39 0.39 -8.96 7.36
N ASN A 40 0.74 -7.72 7.01
CA ASN A 40 0.23 -7.02 5.84
C ASN A 40 1.26 -5.97 5.38
N LEU A 41 2.28 -6.42 4.64
CA LEU A 41 3.38 -5.57 4.17
C LEU A 41 3.00 -4.84 2.88
N THR A 42 3.57 -3.66 2.66
CA THR A 42 3.40 -2.88 1.43
C THR A 42 4.62 -1.97 1.19
N ASN A 43 4.67 -1.33 0.03
CA ASN A 43 5.66 -0.31 -0.31
C ASN A 43 5.04 1.08 -0.17
N HIS A 44 5.81 2.04 0.38
CA HIS A 44 5.33 3.38 0.71
C HIS A 44 5.98 4.46 -0.18
N SER A 45 6.13 4.18 -1.47
CA SER A 45 6.67 5.13 -2.44
C SER A 45 5.69 6.27 -2.73
N TYR A 46 6.25 7.46 -2.96
CA TYR A 46 5.53 8.62 -3.45
C TYR A 46 5.96 8.94 -4.87
N PHE A 47 4.99 9.03 -5.78
CA PHE A 47 5.27 9.36 -7.17
C PHE A 47 5.05 10.85 -7.45
N ASN A 48 6.07 11.48 -8.02
CA ASN A 48 6.00 12.81 -8.62
C ASN A 48 6.69 12.76 -10.00
N LEU A 49 5.90 12.63 -11.07
CA LEU A 49 6.40 12.48 -12.43
C LEU A 49 7.01 13.78 -12.99
N LYS A 50 6.79 14.91 -12.32
CA LYS A 50 7.43 16.18 -12.68
C LYS A 50 8.87 16.30 -12.15
N GLY A 51 9.27 15.41 -11.24
CA GLY A 51 10.57 15.44 -10.57
C GLY A 51 10.59 16.31 -9.31
N GLU A 52 11.66 16.17 -8.53
CA GLU A 52 11.86 16.78 -7.19
C GLU A 52 11.63 18.31 -7.17
N ASP A 53 12.14 19.03 -8.18
CA ASP A 53 12.10 20.50 -8.24
C ASP A 53 10.75 21.08 -8.65
N ARG A 54 9.75 20.23 -8.94
CA ARG A 54 8.43 20.65 -9.39
C ARG A 54 7.37 20.17 -8.39
N PRO A 55 6.76 21.09 -7.63
CA PRO A 55 5.81 20.70 -6.60
C PRO A 55 4.51 20.15 -7.21
N GLY A 56 3.96 19.16 -6.51
CA GLY A 56 2.58 18.74 -6.65
C GLY A 56 2.31 17.67 -7.70
N ALA A 57 1.32 16.84 -7.37
CA ALA A 57 0.81 15.76 -8.20
C ALA A 57 -0.51 16.11 -8.93
N MET A 58 -1.07 17.30 -8.68
CA MET A 58 -2.47 17.62 -9.03
C MET A 58 -2.77 17.70 -10.52
N ASP A 59 -1.77 17.94 -11.36
CA ASP A 59 -1.93 17.97 -12.82
C ASP A 59 -1.73 16.59 -13.47
N GLN A 60 -1.40 15.57 -12.67
CA GLN A 60 -1.18 14.21 -13.17
C GLN A 60 -2.51 13.51 -13.35
N LEU A 61 -2.66 12.80 -14.47
CA LEU A 61 -3.84 11.98 -14.72
C LEU A 61 -3.71 10.63 -14.02
N LEU A 62 -4.77 10.21 -13.34
CA LEU A 62 -4.83 8.98 -12.56
C LEU A 62 -6.01 8.14 -13.06
N GLN A 63 -5.77 6.85 -13.25
CA GLN A 63 -6.81 5.85 -13.47
C GLN A 63 -6.64 4.74 -12.43
N ILE A 64 -7.71 4.44 -11.69
CA ILE A 64 -7.75 3.35 -10.72
C ILE A 64 -8.83 2.37 -11.16
N ASN A 65 -8.49 1.10 -11.30
CA ASN A 65 -9.46 0.05 -11.62
C ASN A 65 -10.21 -0.41 -10.36
N GLY A 66 -11.03 0.48 -9.78
CA GLY A 66 -11.81 0.21 -8.58
C GLY A 66 -13.13 0.99 -8.57
N SER A 67 -14.25 0.29 -8.36
CA SER A 67 -15.58 0.90 -8.34
C SER A 67 -16.05 1.33 -6.95
N LYS A 68 -15.27 1.05 -5.91
CA LYS A 68 -15.58 1.37 -4.52
C LYS A 68 -14.34 1.71 -3.71
N TYR A 69 -14.52 2.48 -2.64
CA TYR A 69 -13.49 2.70 -1.62
C TYR A 69 -14.03 2.38 -0.22
N LEU A 70 -13.12 2.08 0.72
CA LEU A 70 -13.47 1.89 2.14
C LEU A 70 -13.59 3.25 2.82
N ARG A 71 -14.74 3.53 3.43
CA ARG A 71 -14.88 4.74 4.24
C ARG A 71 -14.13 4.56 5.56
N TYR A 72 -13.42 5.62 5.95
CA TYR A 72 -12.78 5.75 7.24
C TYR A 72 -13.32 6.97 8.01
N ASP A 73 -13.20 6.95 9.32
CA ASP A 73 -13.63 8.04 10.21
C ASP A 73 -12.52 9.09 10.44
N ALA A 74 -12.73 10.04 11.35
CA ALA A 74 -11.75 11.09 11.61
C ALA A 74 -10.41 10.56 12.18
N ASP A 75 -10.41 9.35 12.74
CA ASP A 75 -9.24 8.68 13.32
C ASP A 75 -8.60 7.70 12.33
N CYS A 76 -9.00 7.74 11.05
CA CYS A 76 -8.54 6.85 9.99
C CYS A 76 -8.90 5.37 10.19
N VAL A 77 -9.91 5.07 11.02
CA VAL A 77 -10.40 3.70 11.22
C VAL A 77 -11.49 3.40 10.19
N CYS A 78 -11.39 2.24 9.54
CA CYS A 78 -12.39 1.81 8.55
C CYS A 78 -13.74 1.56 9.22
N THR A 79 -14.82 2.15 8.68
CA THR A 79 -16.19 1.99 9.22
C THR A 79 -16.84 0.67 8.82
N GLY A 80 -16.24 -0.06 7.87
CA GLY A 80 -16.80 -1.25 7.22
C GLY A 80 -17.72 -0.93 6.03
N GLU A 81 -17.99 0.34 5.75
CA GLU A 81 -18.77 0.78 4.59
C GLU A 81 -17.91 0.78 3.32
N LEU A 82 -18.42 0.11 2.28
CA LEU A 82 -17.89 0.22 0.90
C LEU A 82 -18.72 1.23 0.12
N VAL A 83 -18.12 2.34 -0.27
CA VAL A 83 -18.77 3.46 -0.94
C VAL A 83 -18.53 3.38 -2.45
N ASP A 84 -19.58 3.46 -3.25
CA ASP A 84 -19.49 3.48 -4.71
C ASP A 84 -18.90 4.80 -5.21
N VAL A 85 -17.97 4.73 -6.18
CA VAL A 85 -17.35 5.93 -6.76
C VAL A 85 -18.13 6.48 -7.95
N LYS A 86 -19.03 5.69 -8.54
CA LYS A 86 -19.70 6.04 -9.80
C LYS A 86 -20.40 7.40 -9.73
N GLY A 87 -20.07 8.28 -10.68
CA GLY A 87 -20.62 9.64 -10.76
C GLY A 87 -20.14 10.59 -9.67
N THR A 88 -19.11 10.23 -8.91
CA THR A 88 -18.45 11.10 -7.92
C THR A 88 -17.12 11.64 -8.49
N PRO A 89 -16.48 12.62 -7.83
CA PRO A 89 -15.11 13.03 -8.20
C PRO A 89 -14.04 11.94 -8.07
N MET A 90 -14.38 10.78 -7.49
CA MET A 90 -13.49 9.62 -7.32
C MET A 90 -13.71 8.55 -8.41
N ASP A 91 -14.63 8.77 -9.36
CA ASP A 91 -14.89 7.91 -10.55
C ASP A 91 -13.79 8.08 -11.61
#